data_AF-A0A399Y9V3-F1
#
_entry.id   AF-A0A399Y9V3-F1
#
_cell.length_a   1.000
_cell.length_b   1.000
_cell.length_c   1.000
_cell.angle_alpha   90.00
_cell.angle_beta   90.00
_cell.angle_gamma   90.00
#
_symmetry.space_group_name_H-M   'P 1'
#
loop_
_entity.id
_entity.type
_entity.pdbx_description
1 polymer ?
#
loop_
_entity_poly.entity_id
_entity_poly.type
_entity_poly.pdbx_seq_one_letter_code
_entity_poly.pdbx_strand_id
1 'polypeptide(L)'
;MGLKEYDFSTDTTGTHWRREETLKGLLTHRLSTATGRNFESRAISYRPQVLIGEPPRFDKANVGGFNLRKAKFNFRLDEKKARYSLYIEKSDKPMDATWEWPIFLEALQKPEIVSYLEGLMENLGLHFHIELTEKEKKVSYREFAVHHEGSLVFLEEAEQSPITWNELFITLKEIRDTDWCDVNLGCVMSKEEAIDRGAEIATPVVDLYLALLRLYDACKRKE
;
A
#
# COMPACT_ATOMS: atom_id res chain seq x y z
N MET A 1 8.11 -21.99 -6.66
CA MET A 1 7.85 -20.54 -6.50
C MET A 1 6.96 -20.37 -5.28
N GLY A 2 7.26 -19.44 -4.39
CA GLY A 2 6.52 -19.26 -3.13
C GLY A 2 7.41 -18.68 -2.04
N LEU A 3 6.76 -18.29 -0.93
CA LEU A 3 7.43 -17.79 0.26
C LEU A 3 7.86 -18.95 1.17
N LYS A 4 8.90 -18.71 1.96
CA LYS A 4 9.43 -19.64 2.95
C LYS A 4 9.62 -18.94 4.28
N GLU A 5 9.83 -19.73 5.33
CA GLU A 5 10.04 -19.26 6.70
C GLU A 5 11.05 -18.10 6.82
N TYR A 6 12.20 -18.24 6.15
CA TYR A 6 13.27 -17.24 6.18
C TYR A 6 12.96 -15.96 5.40
N ASP A 7 11.91 -15.93 4.58
CA ASP A 7 11.49 -14.72 3.87
C ASP A 7 10.77 -13.72 4.80
N PHE A 8 10.25 -14.20 5.94
CA PHE A 8 9.58 -13.40 6.97
C PHE A 8 10.60 -12.89 7.98
N SER A 9 11.27 -11.81 7.61
CA SER A 9 12.30 -11.12 8.38
C SER A 9 12.01 -9.62 8.43
N THR A 10 12.70 -8.89 9.31
CA THR A 10 12.78 -7.43 9.25
C THR A 10 13.87 -6.92 8.30
N ASP A 11 14.79 -7.80 7.89
CA ASP A 11 15.92 -7.49 7.00
C ASP A 11 15.72 -8.06 5.58
N THR A 12 16.70 -7.79 4.71
CA THR A 12 16.65 -8.19 3.29
C THR A 12 17.51 -9.40 2.95
N THR A 13 18.10 -10.02 3.97
CA THR A 13 18.98 -11.17 3.81
C THR A 13 18.17 -12.38 3.35
N GLY A 14 18.58 -13.06 2.27
CA GLY A 14 17.93 -14.30 1.83
C GLY A 14 16.56 -14.16 1.15
N THR A 15 16.07 -12.94 0.89
CA THR A 15 14.75 -12.70 0.28
C THR A 15 14.70 -13.01 -1.24
N HIS A 16 14.77 -14.28 -1.61
CA HIS A 16 14.80 -14.71 -3.01
C HIS A 16 13.49 -14.42 -3.77
N TRP A 17 12.37 -14.27 -3.06
CA TRP A 17 11.06 -13.94 -3.61
C TRP A 17 10.97 -12.56 -4.29
N ARG A 18 11.97 -11.69 -4.08
CA ARG A 18 12.08 -10.35 -4.68
C ARG A 18 12.86 -10.31 -6.00
N ARG A 19 13.27 -11.47 -6.52
CA ARG A 19 13.93 -11.59 -7.83
C ARG A 19 12.89 -11.58 -8.95
N GLU A 20 13.31 -11.25 -10.17
CA GLU A 20 12.38 -11.16 -11.30
C GLU A 20 11.75 -12.50 -11.62
N GLU A 21 12.49 -13.59 -11.48
CA GLU A 21 12.07 -14.95 -11.81
C GLU A 21 11.23 -15.61 -10.70
N THR A 22 10.79 -14.85 -9.70
CA THR A 22 10.07 -15.36 -8.52
C THR A 22 8.75 -14.63 -8.29
N LEU A 23 8.29 -14.50 -7.04
CA LEU A 23 6.97 -13.95 -6.72
C LEU A 23 6.80 -12.53 -7.26
N LYS A 24 7.84 -11.70 -7.13
CA LYS A 24 7.84 -10.32 -7.65
C LYS A 24 7.46 -10.24 -9.14
N GLY A 25 8.14 -11.00 -10.00
CA GLY A 25 7.83 -10.99 -11.44
C GLY A 25 6.48 -11.63 -11.74
N LEU A 26 6.10 -12.67 -10.98
CA LEU A 26 4.77 -13.29 -11.11
C LEU A 26 3.63 -12.28 -10.86
N LEU A 27 3.72 -11.49 -9.78
CA LEU A 27 2.74 -10.44 -9.47
C LEU A 27 2.64 -9.42 -10.60
N THR A 28 3.80 -8.96 -11.08
CA THR A 28 3.91 -7.94 -12.13
C THR A 28 3.34 -8.45 -13.46
N HIS A 29 3.68 -9.68 -13.84
CA HIS A 29 3.22 -10.32 -15.07
C HIS A 29 1.71 -10.56 -15.05
N ARG A 30 1.18 -11.11 -13.94
CA ARG A 30 -0.26 -11.36 -13.80
C ARG A 30 -1.07 -10.05 -13.84
N LEU A 31 -0.64 -9.03 -13.10
CA LEU A 31 -1.31 -7.73 -13.10
C LEU A 31 -1.28 -7.08 -14.49
N SER A 32 -0.13 -7.14 -15.18
CA SER A 32 -0.01 -6.59 -16.53
C SER A 32 -0.92 -7.31 -17.52
N THR A 33 -0.95 -8.64 -17.45
CA THR A 33 -1.80 -9.48 -18.32
C THR A 33 -3.28 -9.20 -18.09
N ALA A 34 -3.71 -9.13 -16.83
CA ALA A 34 -5.12 -8.91 -16.48
C ALA A 34 -5.63 -7.52 -16.86
N THR A 35 -4.75 -6.51 -16.91
CA THR A 35 -5.14 -5.12 -17.19
C THR A 35 -4.84 -4.66 -18.62
N GLY A 36 -4.00 -5.40 -19.35
CA GLY A 36 -3.43 -4.95 -20.63
C GLY A 36 -2.47 -3.75 -20.50
N ARG A 37 -2.08 -3.37 -19.27
CA ARG A 37 -1.14 -2.27 -18.98
C ARG A 37 0.23 -2.83 -18.63
N ASN A 38 1.29 -2.07 -18.91
CA ASN A 38 2.63 -2.47 -18.51
C ASN A 38 2.88 -2.07 -17.04
N PHE A 39 2.99 -3.04 -16.15
CA PHE A 39 3.47 -2.83 -14.78
C PHE A 39 4.92 -3.30 -14.66
N GLU A 40 5.68 -2.61 -13.80
CA GLU A 40 7.04 -2.98 -13.41
C GLU A 40 7.12 -3.09 -11.88
N SER A 41 8.18 -3.71 -11.39
CA SER A 41 8.42 -3.84 -9.95
C SER A 41 9.82 -3.38 -9.53
N ARG A 42 9.92 -2.82 -8.33
CA ARG A 42 11.19 -2.43 -7.70
C ARG A 42 11.26 -2.95 -6.27
N ALA A 43 12.29 -3.74 -5.97
CA ALA A 43 12.57 -4.20 -4.62
C ALA A 43 13.21 -3.08 -3.78
N ILE A 44 12.80 -2.94 -2.52
CA ILE A 44 13.38 -1.97 -1.58
C ILE A 44 14.63 -2.56 -0.94
N SER A 45 15.79 -1.93 -1.06
CA SER A 45 17.06 -2.56 -0.66
C SER A 45 17.17 -2.88 0.84
N TYR A 46 16.52 -2.09 1.69
CA TYR A 46 16.60 -2.16 3.16
C TYR A 46 15.32 -2.67 3.83
N ARG A 47 14.31 -3.08 3.06
CA ARG A 47 13.07 -3.70 3.59
C ARG A 47 12.70 -4.92 2.74
N PRO A 48 12.21 -6.02 3.32
CA PRO A 48 11.60 -7.12 2.58
C PRO A 48 10.27 -6.68 1.94
N GLN A 49 10.40 -5.84 0.91
CA GLN A 49 9.33 -5.09 0.27
C GLN A 49 9.59 -4.97 -1.23
N VAL A 50 8.51 -4.99 -2.00
CA VAL A 50 8.46 -4.71 -3.43
C VAL A 50 7.37 -3.68 -3.67
N LEU A 51 7.70 -2.67 -4.47
CA LEU A 51 6.72 -1.74 -5.05
C LEU A 51 6.42 -2.13 -6.50
N ILE A 52 5.16 -2.06 -6.91
CA ILE A 52 4.67 -2.38 -8.26
C ILE A 52 3.91 -1.18 -8.82
N GLY A 53 4.15 -0.82 -10.07
CA GLY A 53 3.47 0.31 -10.71
C GLY A 53 3.82 0.44 -12.18
N GLU A 54 3.10 1.28 -12.92
CA GLU A 54 3.47 1.56 -14.31
C GLU A 54 4.82 2.30 -14.41
N PRO A 55 5.58 2.12 -15.50
CA PRO A 55 6.92 2.68 -15.65
C PRO A 55 7.03 4.18 -15.31
N PRO A 56 6.10 5.08 -15.73
CA PRO A 56 6.19 6.49 -15.38
C PRO A 56 6.10 6.80 -13.87
N ARG A 57 5.64 5.84 -13.06
CA ARG A 57 5.60 5.98 -11.60
C ARG A 57 6.94 5.74 -10.93
N PHE A 58 7.88 5.19 -11.67
CA PHE A 58 9.24 5.02 -11.23
C PHE A 58 10.13 6.02 -11.97
N ASP A 59 10.62 7.04 -11.26
CA ASP A 59 11.57 7.97 -11.85
C ASP A 59 12.86 7.22 -12.26
N LYS A 60 13.40 7.57 -13.42
CA LYS A 60 14.68 7.10 -13.92
C LYS A 60 15.84 7.95 -13.38
N ALA A 61 15.58 9.21 -12.99
CA ALA A 61 16.60 10.15 -12.54
C ALA A 61 17.09 9.91 -11.11
N ASN A 62 16.28 9.26 -10.26
CA ASN A 62 16.69 8.88 -8.92
C ASN A 62 17.32 7.47 -8.92
N VAL A 63 18.55 7.37 -9.41
CA VAL A 63 19.38 6.17 -9.30
C VAL A 63 19.77 6.00 -7.82
N GLY A 64 18.93 5.29 -7.06
CA GLY A 64 19.13 5.01 -5.63
C GLY A 64 18.04 5.60 -4.71
N GLY A 65 17.21 6.51 -5.21
CA GLY A 65 16.02 7.00 -4.53
C GLY A 65 14.78 6.36 -5.14
N PHE A 66 14.04 5.57 -4.38
CA PHE A 66 12.71 5.15 -4.81
C PHE A 66 11.92 6.45 -5.11
N ASN A 67 11.27 6.56 -6.28
CA ASN A 67 10.40 7.72 -6.52
C ASN A 67 9.16 7.53 -5.67
N LEU A 68 9.28 7.88 -4.42
CA LEU A 68 8.29 7.58 -3.43
C LEU A 68 7.04 8.48 -3.56
N ARG A 69 7.16 9.58 -4.33
CA ARG A 69 6.15 10.63 -4.58
C ARG A 69 4.82 10.19 -5.19
N LYS A 70 4.80 9.00 -5.81
CA LYS A 70 3.67 8.50 -6.61
C LYS A 70 3.05 7.26 -5.96
N ALA A 71 1.73 7.11 -6.04
CA ALA A 71 1.01 5.94 -5.57
C ALA A 71 1.48 4.66 -6.29
N LYS A 72 1.61 3.55 -5.57
CA LYS A 72 2.09 2.26 -6.10
C LYS A 72 1.39 1.12 -5.39
N PHE A 73 1.34 -0.05 -6.01
CA PHE A 73 1.04 -1.25 -5.26
C PHE A 73 2.27 -1.68 -4.47
N ASN A 74 2.03 -2.31 -3.33
CA ASN A 74 3.05 -2.68 -2.37
C ASN A 74 2.83 -4.12 -1.93
N PHE A 75 3.90 -4.90 -1.86
CA PHE A 75 3.94 -6.20 -1.21
C PHE A 75 5.12 -6.20 -0.23
N ARG A 76 4.84 -6.34 1.07
CA ARG A 76 5.83 -6.26 2.15
C ARG A 76 5.66 -7.46 3.08
N LEU A 77 6.77 -8.05 3.48
CA LEU A 77 6.81 -9.03 4.56
C LEU A 77 7.34 -8.36 5.83
N ASP A 78 6.87 -8.84 6.98
CA ASP A 78 7.53 -8.70 8.26
C ASP A 78 7.65 -10.10 8.90
N GLU A 79 8.11 -10.19 10.14
CA GLU A 79 8.30 -11.49 10.83
C GLU A 79 7.01 -12.29 11.04
N LYS A 80 5.84 -11.64 10.91
CA LYS A 80 4.53 -12.21 11.29
C LYS A 80 3.55 -12.30 10.14
N LYS A 81 3.69 -11.46 9.10
CA LYS A 81 2.67 -11.34 8.05
C LYS A 81 3.21 -10.86 6.71
N ALA A 82 2.46 -11.19 5.67
CA ALA A 82 2.51 -10.53 4.38
C ALA A 82 1.47 -9.41 4.34
N ARG A 83 1.87 -8.21 3.90
CA ARG A 83 1.00 -7.06 3.67
C ARG A 83 1.00 -6.74 2.19
N TYR A 84 -0.18 -6.52 1.62
CA TYR A 84 -0.32 -6.12 0.22
C TYR A 84 -1.39 -5.05 0.10
N SER A 85 -1.04 -3.95 -0.57
CA SER A 85 -1.81 -2.70 -0.50
C SER A 85 -1.59 -1.81 -1.70
N LEU A 86 -2.47 -0.82 -1.85
CA LEU A 86 -2.12 0.44 -2.49
C LEU A 86 -1.37 1.31 -1.46
N TYR A 87 -0.20 1.80 -1.85
CA TYR A 87 0.72 2.59 -1.05
C TYR A 87 0.86 4.00 -1.60
N ILE A 88 0.78 4.98 -0.70
CA ILE A 88 1.10 6.38 -0.96
C ILE A 88 1.73 7.00 0.27
N GLU A 89 2.49 8.08 0.10
CA GLU A 89 3.18 8.71 1.20
C GLU A 89 3.16 10.24 1.14
N LYS A 90 3.35 10.83 2.31
CA LYS A 90 3.58 12.25 2.54
C LYS A 90 5.03 12.44 3.00
N SER A 91 5.72 13.42 2.41
CA SER A 91 7.06 13.80 2.86
C SER A 91 7.02 14.63 4.15
N ASP A 92 8.11 14.53 4.91
CA ASP A 92 8.53 15.45 5.99
C ASP A 92 9.22 16.73 5.48
N LYS A 93 9.22 16.92 4.15
CA LYS A 93 9.79 18.07 3.43
C LYS A 93 8.74 18.66 2.49
N PRO A 94 8.94 19.89 1.99
CA PRO A 94 8.04 20.48 1.00
C PRO A 94 7.84 19.56 -0.21
N MET A 95 6.56 19.28 -0.52
CA MET A 95 6.16 18.46 -1.66
C MET A 95 5.95 19.35 -2.88
N ASP A 96 6.65 19.04 -3.98
CA ASP A 96 6.47 19.75 -5.25
C ASP A 96 5.24 19.25 -6.03
N ALA A 97 5.01 19.84 -7.20
CA ALA A 97 3.95 19.46 -8.11
C ALA A 97 4.16 18.10 -8.80
N THR A 98 5.07 17.24 -8.33
CA THR A 98 5.16 15.85 -8.80
C THR A 98 4.69 14.85 -7.75
N TRP A 99 4.40 15.32 -6.53
CA TRP A 99 3.83 14.53 -5.46
C TRP A 99 2.33 14.29 -5.70
N GLU A 100 1.91 13.04 -5.51
CA GLU A 100 0.53 12.61 -5.69
C GLU A 100 -0.27 12.64 -4.37
N TRP A 101 0.39 12.88 -3.23
CA TRP A 101 -0.28 12.99 -1.92
C TRP A 101 -1.45 13.98 -1.92
N PRO A 102 -1.32 15.23 -2.42
CA PRO A 102 -2.47 16.14 -2.48
C PRO A 102 -3.61 15.61 -3.35
N ILE A 103 -3.29 14.91 -4.44
CA ILE A 103 -4.28 14.37 -5.39
C ILE A 103 -5.03 13.19 -4.77
N PHE A 104 -4.33 12.36 -3.99
CA PHE A 104 -4.94 11.31 -3.19
C PHE A 104 -5.92 11.88 -2.16
N LEU A 105 -5.53 12.94 -1.45
CA LEU A 105 -6.42 13.65 -0.52
C LEU A 105 -7.66 14.24 -1.22
N GLU A 106 -7.51 14.76 -2.43
CA GLU A 106 -8.64 15.19 -3.27
C GLU A 106 -9.52 14.01 -3.72
N ALA A 107 -8.91 12.87 -4.06
CA ALA A 107 -9.64 11.67 -4.46
C ALA A 107 -10.50 11.13 -3.31
N LEU A 108 -10.01 11.16 -2.06
CA LEU A 108 -10.76 10.73 -0.88
C LEU A 108 -11.96 11.62 -0.52
N GLN A 109 -12.06 12.82 -1.09
CA GLN A 109 -13.22 13.69 -0.91
C GLN A 109 -14.34 13.44 -1.94
N LYS A 110 -14.07 12.63 -2.97
CA LYS A 110 -15.03 12.37 -4.05
C LYS A 110 -16.04 11.31 -3.60
N PRO A 111 -17.35 11.60 -3.59
CA PRO A 111 -18.37 10.64 -3.15
C PRO A 111 -18.31 9.30 -3.90
N GLU A 112 -18.01 9.33 -5.19
CA GLU A 112 -17.90 8.13 -6.02
C GLU A 112 -16.66 7.27 -5.72
N ILE A 113 -15.62 7.85 -5.13
CA ILE A 113 -14.45 7.11 -4.63
C ILE A 113 -14.76 6.56 -3.24
N VAL A 114 -15.32 7.37 -2.35
CA VAL A 114 -15.71 6.95 -0.99
C VAL A 114 -16.64 5.74 -1.04
N SER A 115 -17.76 5.83 -1.77
CA SER A 115 -18.72 4.71 -1.90
C SER A 115 -18.10 3.45 -2.49
N TYR A 116 -17.17 3.62 -3.44
CA TYR A 116 -16.41 2.51 -4.00
C TYR A 116 -15.46 1.87 -2.97
N LEU A 117 -14.76 2.68 -2.17
CA LEU A 117 -13.87 2.18 -1.13
C LEU A 117 -14.63 1.50 0.01
N GLU A 118 -15.78 2.04 0.43
CA GLU A 118 -16.65 1.39 1.42
C GLU A 118 -17.01 -0.03 0.99
N GLY A 119 -17.49 -0.17 -0.25
CA GLY A 119 -17.81 -1.49 -0.81
C GLY A 119 -16.59 -2.42 -0.88
N LEU A 120 -15.40 -1.92 -1.21
CA LEU A 120 -14.19 -2.76 -1.19
C LEU A 120 -13.77 -3.15 0.22
N MET A 121 -13.80 -2.20 1.17
CA MET A 121 -13.42 -2.42 2.56
C MET A 121 -14.34 -3.46 3.20
N GLU A 122 -15.65 -3.38 2.95
CA GLU A 122 -16.63 -4.36 3.43
C GLU A 122 -16.44 -5.74 2.78
N ASN A 123 -16.28 -5.82 1.46
CA ASN A 123 -16.24 -7.10 0.76
C ASN A 123 -14.89 -7.83 0.85
N LEU A 124 -13.78 -7.09 0.96
CA LEU A 124 -12.42 -7.64 0.92
C LEU A 124 -11.68 -7.51 2.26
N GLY A 125 -12.31 -6.90 3.28
CA GLY A 125 -11.67 -6.64 4.57
C GLY A 125 -10.46 -5.71 4.43
N LEU A 126 -10.58 -4.62 3.67
CA LEU A 126 -9.48 -3.66 3.48
C LEU A 126 -9.36 -2.71 4.65
N HIS A 127 -8.13 -2.47 5.07
CA HIS A 127 -7.80 -1.57 6.16
C HIS A 127 -6.88 -0.45 5.65
N PHE A 128 -7.08 0.76 6.16
CA PHE A 128 -6.07 1.81 6.09
C PHE A 128 -5.08 1.57 7.22
N HIS A 129 -3.82 1.31 6.90
CA HIS A 129 -2.71 1.33 7.83
C HIS A 129 -1.86 2.58 7.57
N ILE A 130 -1.81 3.47 8.55
CA ILE A 130 -1.04 4.71 8.51
C ILE A 130 0.16 4.55 9.45
N GLU A 131 1.37 4.59 8.89
CA GLU A 131 2.63 4.61 9.66
C GLU A 131 3.16 6.06 9.64
N LEU A 132 3.28 6.69 10.81
CA LEU A 132 3.84 8.03 10.96
C LEU A 132 5.24 7.92 11.52
N THR A 133 6.23 8.52 10.85
CA THR A 133 7.60 8.61 11.36
C THR A 133 7.89 10.06 11.74
N GLU A 134 8.05 10.30 13.04
CA GLU A 134 8.36 11.61 13.60
C GLU A 134 9.87 11.91 13.53
N LYS A 135 10.27 13.17 13.72
CA LYS A 135 11.69 13.62 13.67
C LYS A 135 12.64 12.80 14.55
N GLU A 136 12.16 12.26 15.67
CA GLU A 136 12.94 11.41 16.57
C GLU A 136 12.95 9.92 16.16
N LYS A 137 12.48 9.60 14.95
CA LYS A 137 12.26 8.24 14.43
C LYS A 137 11.29 7.42 15.28
N LYS A 138 10.48 8.07 16.11
CA LYS A 138 9.34 7.43 16.75
C LYS A 138 8.33 7.09 15.66
N VAL A 139 7.93 5.83 15.62
CA VAL A 139 6.91 5.35 14.69
C VAL A 139 5.60 5.18 15.46
N SER A 140 4.54 5.84 15.02
CA SER A 140 3.18 5.56 15.48
C SER A 140 2.36 4.94 14.35
N TYR A 141 1.41 4.11 14.74
CA TYR A 141 0.54 3.37 13.82
C TYR A 141 -0.90 3.77 14.09
N ARG A 142 -1.65 4.03 13.02
CA ARG A 142 -3.10 4.22 13.07
C ARG A 142 -3.74 3.28 12.08
N GLU A 143 -4.80 2.62 12.49
CA GLU A 143 -5.51 1.66 11.64
C GLU A 143 -6.99 1.99 11.55
N PHE A 144 -7.54 1.93 10.35
CA PHE A 144 -8.97 2.20 10.11
C PHE A 144 -9.57 1.11 9.23
N ALA A 145 -10.77 0.66 9.57
CA ALA A 145 -11.50 -0.39 8.86
C ALA A 145 -12.98 -0.03 8.74
N VAL A 146 -13.74 -0.73 7.89
CA VAL A 146 -15.21 -0.60 7.83
C VAL A 146 -15.84 -1.66 8.76
N HIS A 147 -16.76 -1.22 9.61
CA HIS A 147 -17.59 -2.09 10.45
C HIS A 147 -18.82 -2.62 9.69
N HIS A 148 -19.54 -3.60 10.25
CA HIS A 148 -20.65 -4.36 9.63
C HIS A 148 -21.88 -3.52 9.19
N GLU A 149 -21.83 -2.20 9.22
CA GLU A 149 -22.93 -1.32 8.78
C GLU A 149 -22.42 -0.18 7.88
N GLY A 150 -21.27 -0.37 7.23
CA GLY A 150 -20.65 0.61 6.33
C GLY A 150 -19.97 1.79 7.04
N SER A 151 -20.05 1.86 8.37
CA SER A 151 -19.37 2.91 9.14
C SER A 151 -17.87 2.63 9.27
N LEU A 152 -17.04 3.65 9.05
CA LEU A 152 -15.61 3.56 9.27
C LEU A 152 -15.32 3.56 10.78
N VAL A 153 -14.35 2.77 11.22
CA VAL A 153 -13.90 2.70 12.61
C VAL A 153 -12.40 2.93 12.69
N PHE A 154 -11.98 3.68 13.70
CA PHE A 154 -10.59 3.77 14.12
C PHE A 154 -10.30 2.62 15.10
N LEU A 155 -9.23 1.87 14.81
CA LEU A 155 -8.77 0.73 15.59
C LEU A 155 -7.56 1.17 16.42
N GLU A 156 -7.72 1.20 17.74
CA GLU A 156 -6.65 1.49 18.69
C GLU A 156 -6.59 0.36 19.73
N GLU A 157 -5.51 -0.43 19.66
CA GLU A 157 -5.31 -1.62 20.51
C GLU A 157 -6.51 -2.60 20.47
N ALA A 158 -7.34 -2.59 21.52
CA ALA A 158 -8.53 -3.43 21.68
C ALA A 158 -9.84 -2.64 21.53
N GLU A 159 -9.77 -1.33 21.29
CA GLU A 159 -10.91 -0.44 21.18
C GLU A 159 -11.21 -0.09 19.71
N GLN A 160 -12.50 0.03 19.42
CA GLN A 160 -12.99 0.49 18.12
C GLN A 160 -13.86 1.71 18.37
N SER A 161 -13.52 2.82 17.70
CA SER A 161 -14.31 4.05 17.77
C SER A 161 -14.85 4.40 16.39
N PRO A 162 -16.15 4.71 16.26
CA PRO A 162 -16.73 5.09 14.97
C PRO A 162 -16.14 6.43 14.52
N ILE A 163 -15.83 6.52 13.23
CA ILE A 163 -15.40 7.74 12.56
C ILE A 163 -16.08 7.87 11.20
N THR A 164 -16.01 9.06 10.63
CA THR A 164 -16.47 9.38 9.28
C THR A 164 -15.30 9.43 8.32
N TRP A 165 -15.58 9.31 7.02
CA TRP A 165 -14.59 9.56 5.97
C TRP A 165 -14.01 10.98 6.03
N ASN A 166 -14.81 11.96 6.44
CA ASN A 166 -14.34 13.33 6.62
C ASN A 166 -13.33 13.42 7.78
N GLU A 167 -13.53 12.69 8.87
CA GLU A 167 -12.55 12.62 9.97
C GLU A 167 -11.26 11.91 9.55
N LEU A 168 -11.33 10.84 8.76
CA LEU A 168 -10.14 10.24 8.15
C LEU A 168 -9.40 11.25 7.25
N PHE A 169 -10.12 11.96 6.40
CA PHE A 169 -9.56 12.99 5.54
C PHE A 169 -8.87 14.11 6.34
N ILE A 170 -9.55 14.65 7.36
CA ILE A 170 -8.99 15.66 8.26
C ILE A 170 -7.73 15.11 8.94
N THR A 171 -7.79 13.88 9.46
CA THR A 171 -6.65 13.21 10.09
C THR A 171 -5.43 13.14 9.16
N LEU A 172 -5.63 12.79 7.88
CA LEU A 172 -4.56 12.74 6.89
C LEU A 172 -4.05 14.13 6.49
N LYS A 173 -4.95 15.11 6.39
CA LYS A 173 -4.62 16.50 6.03
C LYS A 173 -3.85 17.22 7.12
N GLU A 174 -4.12 16.92 8.38
CA GLU A 174 -3.52 17.56 9.55
C GLU A 174 -2.21 16.91 10.02
N ILE A 175 -1.70 15.91 9.28
CA ILE A 175 -0.37 15.37 9.53
C ILE A 175 0.66 16.50 9.42
N ARG A 176 1.46 16.69 10.47
CA ARG A 176 2.46 17.77 10.55
C ARG A 176 3.40 17.72 9.35
N ASP A 177 3.79 18.89 8.84
CA ASP A 177 4.75 19.00 7.73
C ASP A 177 6.11 18.37 8.06
N THR A 178 6.44 18.26 9.34
CA THR A 178 7.68 17.64 9.84
C THR A 178 7.64 16.13 9.96
N ASP A 179 6.48 15.51 9.72
CA ASP A 179 6.29 14.07 9.89
C ASP A 179 6.16 13.40 8.52
N TRP A 180 6.89 12.31 8.37
CA TRP A 180 6.73 11.41 7.24
C TRP A 180 5.52 10.51 7.48
N CYS A 181 4.71 10.26 6.47
CA CYS A 181 3.56 9.37 6.57
C CYS A 181 3.52 8.37 5.42
N ASP A 182 3.45 7.09 5.76
CA ASP A 182 3.16 5.99 4.84
C ASP A 182 1.68 5.58 5.01
N VAL A 183 0.88 5.67 3.95
CA VAL A 183 -0.50 5.17 3.93
C VAL A 183 -0.57 3.92 3.07
N ASN A 184 -1.10 2.85 3.65
CA ASN A 184 -1.37 1.59 2.97
C ASN A 184 -2.86 1.29 3.07
N LEU A 185 -3.56 1.19 1.94
CA LEU A 185 -4.90 0.63 1.88
C LEU A 185 -4.82 -0.79 1.34
N GLY A 186 -5.09 -1.80 2.17
CA GLY A 186 -4.98 -3.18 1.72
C GLY A 186 -5.27 -4.22 2.78
N CYS A 187 -4.74 -5.41 2.55
CA CYS A 187 -4.95 -6.58 3.39
C CYS A 187 -3.65 -7.06 4.05
N VAL A 188 -3.83 -7.87 5.07
CA VAL A 188 -2.77 -8.65 5.71
C VAL A 188 -3.09 -10.14 5.61
N MET A 189 -2.05 -10.95 5.47
CA MET A 189 -2.11 -12.41 5.48
C MET A 189 -1.09 -12.91 6.47
N SER A 190 -1.46 -13.87 7.33
CA SER A 190 -0.52 -14.41 8.31
C SER A 190 0.66 -15.09 7.61
N LYS A 191 1.78 -15.18 8.31
CA LYS A 191 2.97 -15.86 7.82
C LYS A 191 2.68 -17.31 7.42
N GLU A 192 1.95 -18.03 8.25
CA GLU A 192 1.62 -19.44 8.04
C GLU A 192 0.77 -19.59 6.76
N GLU A 193 -0.28 -18.79 6.63
CA GLU A 193 -1.14 -18.83 5.43
C GLU A 193 -0.36 -18.46 4.16
N ALA A 194 0.49 -17.43 4.24
CA ALA A 194 1.28 -16.97 3.10
C ALA A 194 2.31 -18.00 2.63
N ILE A 195 2.89 -18.78 3.54
CA ILE A 195 3.79 -19.91 3.22
C ILE A 195 2.97 -21.05 2.59
N ASP A 196 1.85 -21.43 3.21
CA ASP A 196 1.00 -22.53 2.76
C ASP A 196 0.46 -22.32 1.34
N ARG A 197 0.15 -21.07 0.97
CA ARG A 197 -0.28 -20.72 -0.40
C ARG A 197 0.81 -20.85 -1.47
N GLY A 198 2.09 -20.85 -1.10
CA GLY A 198 3.18 -20.97 -2.06
C GLY A 198 3.11 -19.92 -3.19
N ALA A 199 3.04 -20.35 -4.45
CA ALA A 199 2.89 -19.46 -5.60
C ALA A 199 1.49 -18.86 -5.73
N GLU A 200 0.47 -19.51 -5.17
CA GLU A 200 -0.93 -19.09 -5.27
C GLU A 200 -1.24 -17.86 -4.41
N ILE A 201 -0.32 -17.41 -3.56
CA ILE A 201 -0.42 -16.09 -2.91
C ILE A 201 -0.52 -14.96 -3.95
N ALA A 202 0.00 -15.17 -5.17
CA ALA A 202 -0.10 -14.16 -6.22
C ALA A 202 -1.54 -13.87 -6.64
N THR A 203 -2.46 -14.82 -6.49
CA THR A 203 -3.88 -14.66 -6.87
C THR A 203 -4.58 -13.61 -6.00
N PRO A 204 -4.72 -13.76 -4.66
CA PRO A 204 -5.39 -12.76 -3.83
C PRO A 204 -4.68 -11.40 -3.84
N VAL A 205 -3.36 -11.37 -4.03
CA VAL A 205 -2.61 -10.11 -4.14
C VAL A 205 -2.97 -9.35 -5.42
N VAL A 206 -2.99 -10.04 -6.56
CA VAL A 206 -3.35 -9.41 -7.85
C VAL A 206 -4.82 -9.03 -7.87
N ASP A 207 -5.71 -9.86 -7.32
CA ASP A 207 -7.14 -9.55 -7.21
C ASP A 207 -7.36 -8.26 -6.41
N LEU A 208 -6.64 -8.09 -5.29
CA LEU A 208 -6.67 -6.83 -4.54
C LEU A 208 -6.18 -5.64 -5.38
N TYR A 209 -5.05 -5.79 -6.08
CA TYR A 209 -4.50 -4.70 -6.89
C TYR A 209 -5.45 -4.29 -8.02
N LEU A 210 -6.05 -5.26 -8.70
CA LEU A 210 -7.10 -5.03 -9.69
C LEU A 210 -8.28 -4.31 -9.05
N ALA A 211 -8.72 -4.77 -7.88
CA ALA A 211 -9.81 -4.18 -7.14
C ALA A 211 -9.51 -2.73 -6.74
N LEU A 212 -8.25 -2.31 -6.55
CA LEU A 212 -7.83 -0.96 -6.16
C LEU A 212 -7.41 -0.05 -7.34
N LEU A 213 -7.50 -0.52 -8.60
CA LEU A 213 -7.06 0.25 -9.77
C LEU A 213 -7.75 1.61 -9.91
N ARG A 214 -9.03 1.70 -9.56
CA ARG A 214 -9.77 2.97 -9.69
C ARG A 214 -9.19 4.05 -8.77
N LEU A 215 -8.85 3.71 -7.53
CA LEU A 215 -8.20 4.65 -6.62
C LEU A 215 -6.76 4.96 -7.08
N TYR A 216 -6.03 3.93 -7.52
CA TYR A 216 -4.69 4.10 -8.08
C TYR A 216 -4.67 5.11 -9.25
N ASP A 217 -5.63 5.02 -10.16
CA ASP A 217 -5.76 5.95 -11.29
C ASP A 217 -6.28 7.32 -10.86
N ALA A 218 -7.14 7.39 -9.84
CA ALA A 218 -7.61 8.66 -9.26
C ALA A 218 -6.48 9.48 -8.60
N CYS A 219 -5.38 8.83 -8.18
CA CYS A 219 -4.19 9.49 -7.63
C CYS A 219 -3.30 10.14 -8.71
N LYS A 220 -3.54 9.85 -9.99
CA LYS A 220 -2.75 10.41 -11.08
C LYS A 220 -3.23 11.81 -11.44
N ARG A 221 -2.29 12.66 -11.82
CA ARG A 221 -2.64 13.88 -12.56
C ARG A 221 -3.24 13.50 -13.89
N LYS A 222 -4.27 14.23 -14.31
CA LYS A 222 -4.69 14.26 -15.71
C LYS A 222 -3.61 15.02 -16.48
N GLU A 223 -3.03 14.37 -17.48
CA GLU A 223 -2.16 15.01 -18.47
C GLU A 223 -2.96 15.93 -19.40
#